data_AF-A0A2N6NKF7-F1
#
_entry.id   AF-A0A2N6NKF7-F1
#
_cell.length_a   1.000
_cell.length_b   1.000
_cell.length_c   1.000
_cell.angle_alpha   90.00
_cell.angle_beta   90.00
_cell.angle_gamma   90.00
#
_symmetry.space_group_name_H-M   'P 1'
#
loop_
_entity.id
_entity.type
_entity.pdbx_description
1 polymer ?
#
loop_
_entity_poly.entity_id
_entity_poly.type
_entity_poly.pdbx_seq_one_letter_code
_entity_poly.pdbx_strand_id
1 'polypeptide(L)'
;MAVAPPHYGLGSNYNYFLAAGGDAITGLDVQITFAEPLISASNGIGFQLNTYALLLLAPTSIPVWSDIIHSMLLWKTCKNKGLTALQEELLDAPSTTPNWQQYVVFTAPDSRNLQGVIDNWQGVPKEETDQQIINHEVKLATLAEANEIPANATITITPIFDSADVITGITFKYASPGKKTVSQSVTLADLDVYGTNEKINSAYESPISALTVNIVGDYNGNDGVFTSGSGTIVYTAAQPLTVLTNEPDYTAFQDGTGETANTVYGQLPVSRSKKITQTWGISADGVPVIKPAAGHKLPIPPSAK
;
A
#
# COMPACT_ATOMS: atom_id res chain seq x y z
N MET A 1 -6.26 -18.36 19.43
CA MET A 1 -7.04 -18.76 18.23
C MET A 1 -6.56 -17.94 17.06
N ALA A 2 -6.54 -18.52 15.86
CA ALA A 2 -6.16 -17.83 14.62
C ALA A 2 -7.40 -17.50 13.79
N VAL A 3 -7.33 -16.43 13.00
CA VAL A 3 -8.37 -16.11 12.00
C VAL A 3 -8.33 -17.18 10.90
N ALA A 4 -9.50 -17.55 10.38
CA ALA A 4 -9.58 -18.43 9.22
C ALA A 4 -8.93 -17.75 8.00
N PRO A 5 -8.24 -18.48 7.12
CA PRO A 5 -7.71 -17.89 5.88
C PRO A 5 -8.82 -17.21 5.06
N PRO A 6 -8.50 -16.13 4.30
CA PRO A 6 -9.37 -15.59 3.27
C PRO A 6 -9.87 -16.67 2.30
N HIS A 7 -10.96 -16.41 1.59
CA HIS A 7 -11.56 -17.37 0.64
C HIS A 7 -10.52 -17.90 -0.38
N TYR A 8 -9.66 -17.01 -0.88
CA TYR A 8 -8.60 -17.38 -1.82
C TYR A 8 -7.31 -17.86 -1.14
N GLY A 9 -7.29 -18.05 0.18
CA GLY A 9 -6.15 -18.52 0.96
C GLY A 9 -5.07 -17.46 1.23
N LEU A 10 -3.94 -17.89 1.79
CA LEU A 10 -2.82 -17.04 2.22
C LEU A 10 -1.57 -17.29 1.37
N GLY A 11 -1.40 -16.50 0.32
CA GLY A 11 -0.24 -16.59 -0.55
C GLY A 11 -0.40 -15.74 -1.79
N SER A 12 0.71 -15.52 -2.51
CA SER A 12 0.79 -14.63 -3.66
C SER A 12 0.40 -13.19 -3.26
N ASN A 13 -0.40 -12.51 -4.07
CA ASN A 13 -1.02 -11.21 -3.78
C ASN A 13 -2.20 -11.24 -2.79
N TYR A 14 -2.50 -12.38 -2.18
CA TYR A 14 -3.63 -12.52 -1.26
C TYR A 14 -3.15 -12.79 0.16
N ASN A 15 -3.43 -11.81 1.02
CA ASN A 15 -3.13 -11.85 2.44
C ASN A 15 -4.32 -11.29 3.25
N TYR A 16 -4.21 -11.26 4.57
CA TYR A 16 -5.18 -10.59 5.43
C TYR A 16 -5.16 -9.08 5.24
N PHE A 17 -6.32 -8.47 5.45
CA PHE A 17 -6.44 -7.04 5.72
C PHE A 17 -6.20 -6.79 7.21
N LEU A 18 -5.37 -5.80 7.52
CA LEU A 18 -5.25 -5.25 8.87
C LEU A 18 -5.94 -3.90 8.90
N ALA A 19 -6.91 -3.72 9.77
CA ALA A 19 -7.75 -2.54 9.75
C ALA A 19 -8.04 -1.96 11.14
N ALA A 20 -8.30 -0.66 11.18
CA ALA A 20 -8.63 0.08 12.41
C ALA A 20 -10.14 0.29 12.61
N GLY A 21 -10.99 -0.51 11.96
CA GLY A 21 -12.44 -0.48 12.20
C GLY A 21 -13.13 0.81 11.75
N GLY A 22 -12.59 1.47 10.73
CA GLY A 22 -13.08 2.76 10.23
C GLY A 22 -12.34 3.98 10.79
N ASP A 23 -11.44 3.80 11.75
CA ASP A 23 -10.55 4.86 12.22
C ASP A 23 -9.31 5.00 11.31
N ALA A 24 -8.66 6.16 11.36
CA ALA A 24 -7.36 6.37 10.71
C ALA A 24 -6.26 5.52 11.39
N ILE A 25 -5.41 4.91 10.58
CA ILE A 25 -4.21 4.20 11.03
C ILE A 25 -3.06 5.20 11.09
N THR A 26 -2.46 5.36 12.27
CA THR A 26 -1.26 6.19 12.45
C THR A 26 -0.11 5.43 13.10
N GLY A 27 1.10 6.00 13.02
CA GLY A 27 2.31 5.39 13.58
C GLY A 27 2.61 4.01 12.99
N LEU A 28 2.22 3.79 11.73
CA LEU A 28 2.41 2.53 11.03
C LEU A 28 3.89 2.28 10.74
N ASP A 29 4.37 1.11 11.13
CA ASP A 29 5.69 0.59 10.80
C ASP A 29 5.55 -0.87 10.36
N VAL A 30 5.97 -1.16 9.13
CA VAL A 30 5.99 -2.52 8.58
C VAL A 30 7.42 -2.96 8.40
N GLN A 31 7.82 -3.99 9.16
CA GLN A 31 9.15 -4.58 9.07
C GLN A 31 9.06 -6.00 8.52
N ILE A 32 9.83 -6.27 7.46
CA ILE A 32 9.97 -7.59 6.85
C ILE A 32 11.36 -8.11 7.20
N THR A 33 11.43 -9.29 7.79
CA THR A 33 12.67 -9.98 8.15
C THR A 33 12.84 -11.23 7.31
N PHE A 34 14.10 -11.60 7.06
CA PHE A 34 14.48 -12.75 6.24
C PHE A 34 15.23 -13.74 7.13
N ALA A 35 14.61 -14.88 7.45
CA ALA A 35 15.27 -15.97 8.16
C ALA A 35 16.19 -16.77 7.22
N GLU A 36 15.75 -16.96 5.98
CA GLU A 36 16.50 -17.53 4.86
C GLU A 36 16.65 -16.49 3.75
N PRO A 37 17.67 -16.59 2.88
CA PRO A 37 17.79 -15.68 1.76
C PRO A 37 16.57 -15.82 0.84
N LEU A 38 16.01 -14.69 0.41
CA LEU A 38 14.98 -14.69 -0.62
C LEU A 38 15.69 -14.61 -1.98
N ILE A 39 15.52 -15.65 -2.80
CA ILE A 39 16.19 -15.78 -4.10
C ILE A 39 15.13 -15.82 -5.20
N SER A 40 15.19 -14.88 -6.13
CA SER A 40 14.34 -14.85 -7.33
C SER A 40 15.01 -15.57 -8.50
N ALA A 41 14.23 -16.40 -9.21
CA ALA A 41 14.73 -17.13 -10.37
C ALA A 41 14.76 -16.28 -11.65
N SER A 42 13.91 -15.26 -11.78
CA SER A 42 13.81 -14.50 -13.04
C SER A 42 13.07 -13.17 -13.00
N ASN A 43 12.16 -12.93 -12.05
CA ASN A 43 11.12 -11.86 -12.18
C ASN A 43 11.23 -10.79 -11.09
N GLY A 44 12.46 -10.49 -10.66
CA GLY A 44 12.71 -9.50 -9.62
C GLY A 44 12.07 -9.89 -8.29
N ILE A 45 11.96 -8.92 -7.38
CA ILE A 45 11.33 -9.08 -6.07
C ILE A 45 10.61 -7.77 -5.72
N GLY A 46 9.34 -7.84 -5.34
CA GLY A 46 8.55 -6.71 -4.84
C GLY A 46 8.00 -6.96 -3.43
N PHE A 47 8.14 -5.97 -2.56
CA PHE A 47 7.56 -5.93 -1.22
C PHE A 47 6.56 -4.78 -1.16
N GLN A 48 5.27 -5.10 -1.28
CA GLN A 48 4.22 -4.11 -1.48
C GLN A 48 3.43 -3.91 -0.19
N LEU A 49 3.50 -2.70 0.36
CA LEU A 49 2.56 -2.21 1.36
C LEU A 49 1.42 -1.50 0.62
N ASN A 50 0.25 -2.14 0.59
CA ASN A 50 -0.98 -1.55 0.06
C ASN A 50 -1.73 -0.91 1.20
N THR A 51 -2.10 0.35 1.07
CA THR A 51 -2.89 1.05 2.07
C THR A 51 -4.14 1.65 1.45
N TYR A 52 -5.25 1.52 2.17
CA TYR A 52 -6.59 1.76 1.68
C TYR A 52 -7.19 2.92 2.45
N ALA A 53 -7.62 3.95 1.74
CA ALA A 53 -8.26 5.09 2.36
C ALA A 53 -9.67 4.75 2.85
N LEU A 54 -10.16 5.56 3.79
CA LEU A 54 -11.57 5.59 4.12
C LEU A 54 -12.39 5.98 2.90
N LEU A 55 -13.50 5.28 2.70
CA LEU A 55 -14.60 5.77 1.90
C LEU A 55 -15.13 7.02 2.59
N LEU A 56 -14.76 8.19 2.08
CA LEU A 56 -15.49 9.41 2.38
C LEU A 56 -16.89 9.25 1.78
N LEU A 57 -17.82 8.72 2.58
CA LEU A 57 -19.22 8.97 2.34
C LEU A 57 -19.37 10.50 2.33
N ALA A 58 -19.87 11.06 1.22
CA ALA A 58 -20.24 12.47 1.13
C ALA A 58 -20.86 12.93 2.46
N PRO A 59 -20.47 14.10 3.01
CA PRO A 59 -20.56 14.38 4.43
C PRO A 59 -22.00 14.24 4.92
N THR A 60 -22.26 13.17 5.67
CA THR A 60 -23.48 13.04 6.50
C THR A 60 -23.26 13.61 7.90
N SER A 61 -22.05 14.09 8.19
CA SER A 61 -21.74 14.83 9.41
C SER A 61 -21.31 16.26 9.09
N ILE A 62 -21.98 17.20 9.76
CA ILE A 62 -21.88 18.65 9.60
C ILE A 62 -20.45 19.09 9.97
N PRO A 63 -19.70 19.77 9.09
CA PRO A 63 -18.34 20.21 9.40
C PRO A 63 -18.34 21.39 10.39
N VAL A 64 -17.25 21.45 11.15
CA VAL A 64 -16.91 22.51 12.10
C VAL A 64 -16.70 23.85 11.35
N TRP A 65 -16.97 24.96 12.04
CA TRP A 65 -17.24 26.29 11.46
C TRP A 65 -16.14 26.93 10.59
N SER A 66 -14.95 26.35 10.44
CA SER A 66 -13.87 26.90 9.60
C SER A 66 -14.04 26.64 8.10
N ASP A 67 -14.82 25.62 7.70
CA ASP A 67 -15.00 25.24 6.29
C ASP A 67 -16.15 25.99 5.58
N ILE A 68 -16.73 26.99 6.26
CA ILE A 68 -17.92 27.71 5.82
C ILE A 68 -17.64 28.66 4.63
N ILE A 69 -16.40 29.11 4.44
CA ILE A 69 -16.13 30.17 3.44
C ILE A 69 -16.09 29.62 1.99
N HIS A 70 -15.63 28.38 1.77
CA HIS A 70 -15.73 27.74 0.45
C HIS A 70 -17.13 27.19 0.17
N SER A 71 -17.87 26.77 1.20
CA SER A 71 -19.25 26.27 1.06
C SER A 71 -20.30 27.38 0.88
N MET A 72 -20.04 28.62 1.29
CA MET A 72 -20.95 29.75 1.06
C MET A 72 -21.07 30.19 -0.41
N LEU A 73 -20.04 29.96 -1.24
CA LEU A 73 -20.10 30.27 -2.67
C LEU A 73 -20.96 29.24 -3.42
N LEU A 74 -20.92 27.97 -3.00
CA LEU A 74 -21.81 26.91 -3.49
C LEU A 74 -23.26 27.08 -2.99
N TRP A 75 -23.48 27.55 -1.76
CA TRP A 75 -24.83 27.75 -1.19
C TRP A 75 -25.72 28.70 -2.01
N LYS A 76 -25.14 29.73 -2.65
CA LYS A 76 -25.92 30.64 -3.51
C LYS A 76 -26.39 29.97 -4.81
N THR A 77 -25.71 28.94 -5.28
CA THR A 77 -26.04 28.18 -6.49
C THR A 77 -27.00 27.02 -6.19
N CYS A 78 -26.95 26.46 -4.98
CA CYS A 78 -27.69 25.26 -4.55
C CYS A 78 -29.19 25.46 -4.22
N LYS A 79 -29.76 26.66 -4.31
CA LYS A 79 -31.18 26.89 -3.95
C LYS A 79 -32.21 26.21 -4.87
N ASN A 80 -31.78 25.63 -6.00
CA ASN A 80 -32.69 25.16 -7.06
C ASN A 80 -32.64 23.64 -7.36
N LYS A 81 -31.78 22.84 -6.71
CA LYS A 81 -31.69 21.40 -6.97
C LYS A 81 -31.73 20.64 -5.63
N GLY A 82 -32.70 19.75 -5.46
CA GLY A 82 -32.94 19.02 -4.21
C GLY A 82 -31.79 18.08 -3.79
N LEU A 83 -31.81 17.64 -2.52
CA LEU A 83 -30.76 16.86 -1.85
C LEU A 83 -30.31 15.57 -2.57
N THR A 84 -31.18 14.90 -3.31
CA THR A 84 -30.84 13.65 -4.01
C THR A 84 -29.91 13.86 -5.20
N ALA A 85 -30.02 14.99 -5.91
CA ALA A 85 -29.11 15.34 -7.00
C ALA A 85 -27.72 15.79 -6.48
N LEU A 86 -27.65 16.30 -5.25
CA LEU A 86 -26.40 16.68 -4.60
C LEU A 86 -25.58 15.45 -4.17
N GLN A 87 -26.23 14.33 -3.87
CA GLN A 87 -25.57 13.09 -3.49
C GLN A 87 -24.94 12.41 -4.71
N GLU A 88 -25.59 12.46 -5.88
CA GLU A 88 -25.02 12.04 -7.18
C GLU A 88 -23.90 12.99 -7.65
N GLU A 89 -24.09 14.32 -7.62
CA GLU A 89 -23.03 15.27 -8.07
C GLU A 89 -21.78 15.28 -7.15
N LEU A 90 -21.89 14.87 -5.87
CA LEU A 90 -20.74 14.68 -4.97
C LEU A 90 -20.04 13.33 -5.14
N LEU A 91 -20.73 12.33 -5.67
CA LEU A 91 -20.16 11.04 -6.07
C LEU A 91 -19.42 11.14 -7.41
N ASP A 92 -19.86 12.06 -8.29
CA ASP A 92 -19.26 12.29 -9.62
C ASP A 92 -18.14 13.34 -9.65
N ALA A 93 -17.82 13.99 -8.53
CA ALA A 93 -16.68 14.88 -8.46
C ALA A 93 -15.40 14.05 -8.41
N PRO A 94 -14.41 14.25 -9.32
CA PRO A 94 -13.15 13.55 -9.23
C PRO A 94 -12.49 13.90 -7.89
N SER A 95 -12.51 12.94 -6.98
CA SER A 95 -11.77 13.05 -5.72
C SER A 95 -10.30 13.08 -6.08
N THR A 96 -9.64 14.22 -5.83
CA THR A 96 -8.17 14.29 -5.91
C THR A 96 -7.51 13.50 -4.77
N THR A 97 -8.29 13.12 -3.77
CA THR A 97 -7.84 12.41 -2.58
C THR A 97 -7.55 10.95 -2.93
N PRO A 98 -6.34 10.45 -2.64
CA PRO A 98 -5.99 9.07 -2.88
C PRO A 98 -6.94 8.11 -2.16
N ASN A 99 -7.43 7.10 -2.87
CA ASN A 99 -8.17 5.99 -2.28
C ASN A 99 -7.30 4.74 -2.07
N TRP A 100 -6.20 4.64 -2.82
CA TRP A 100 -5.20 3.60 -2.69
C TRP A 100 -3.80 4.20 -2.75
N GLN A 101 -2.99 3.88 -1.75
CA GLN A 101 -1.63 4.37 -1.62
C GLN A 101 -0.72 3.16 -1.43
N GLN A 102 0.14 2.91 -2.41
CA GLN A 102 1.03 1.76 -2.46
C GLN A 102 2.47 2.21 -2.27
N TYR A 103 3.15 1.60 -1.30
CA TYR A 103 4.57 1.83 -1.03
C TYR A 103 5.33 0.53 -1.22
N VAL A 104 6.29 0.53 -2.13
CA VAL A 104 6.96 -0.69 -2.57
C VAL A 104 8.45 -0.58 -2.33
N VAL A 105 9.07 -1.67 -1.86
CA VAL A 105 10.52 -1.86 -2.03
C VAL A 105 10.71 -2.95 -3.07
N PHE A 106 11.52 -2.71 -4.09
CA PHE A 106 11.73 -3.71 -5.14
C PHE A 106 13.16 -3.75 -5.68
N THR A 107 13.47 -4.84 -6.38
CA THR A 107 14.63 -4.98 -7.26
C THR A 107 14.19 -5.64 -8.56
N ALA A 108 14.60 -5.06 -9.69
CA ALA A 108 14.37 -5.64 -11.01
C ALA A 108 15.22 -6.93 -11.22
N PRO A 109 14.84 -7.80 -12.16
CA PRO A 109 15.65 -8.94 -12.59
C PRO A 109 17.08 -8.54 -12.91
N ASP A 110 18.03 -9.33 -12.41
CA ASP A 110 19.48 -9.19 -12.64
C ASP A 110 20.07 -7.83 -12.18
N SER A 111 19.27 -7.03 -11.49
CA SER A 111 19.67 -5.77 -10.89
C SER A 111 20.17 -5.96 -9.47
N ARG A 112 21.12 -5.11 -9.09
CA ARG A 112 21.55 -4.95 -7.70
C ARG A 112 20.96 -3.70 -7.05
N ASN A 113 20.14 -2.94 -7.77
CA ASN A 113 19.53 -1.73 -7.23
C ASN A 113 18.29 -2.11 -6.42
N LEU A 114 18.34 -1.84 -5.12
CA LEU A 114 17.16 -1.87 -4.27
C LEU A 114 16.57 -0.46 -4.25
N GLN A 115 15.30 -0.35 -4.59
CA GLN A 115 14.60 0.92 -4.74
C GLN A 115 13.35 0.95 -3.86
N GLY A 116 12.96 2.15 -3.42
CA GLY A 116 11.66 2.43 -2.86
C GLY A 116 10.78 3.13 -3.90
N VAL A 117 9.51 2.75 -4.01
CA VAL A 117 8.52 3.35 -4.91
C VAL A 117 7.34 3.86 -4.10
N ILE A 118 6.88 5.04 -4.49
CA ILE A 118 5.68 5.69 -3.99
C ILE A 118 4.71 5.74 -5.15
N ASP A 119 3.59 5.02 -4.99
CA ASP A 119 2.57 4.93 -6.01
C ASP A 119 1.18 5.16 -5.42
N ASN A 120 0.64 6.37 -5.62
CA ASN A 120 -0.65 6.77 -5.08
C ASN A 120 -1.67 6.93 -6.20
N TRP A 121 -2.89 6.48 -5.95
CA TRP A 121 -4.00 6.45 -6.90
C TRP A 121 -5.25 7.08 -6.30
N GLN A 122 -6.04 7.74 -7.15
CA GLN A 122 -7.42 8.16 -6.89
C GLN A 122 -8.36 7.47 -7.86
N GLY A 123 -9.67 7.60 -7.63
CA GLY A 123 -10.71 7.09 -8.53
C GLY A 123 -10.97 5.59 -8.34
N VAL A 124 -12.10 5.09 -8.84
CA VAL A 124 -12.54 3.72 -8.55
C VAL A 124 -12.12 2.80 -9.70
N PRO A 125 -11.27 1.77 -9.44
CA PRO A 125 -10.89 0.72 -10.40
C PRO A 125 -11.99 0.21 -11.31
N LYS A 126 -13.10 -0.19 -10.68
CA LYS A 126 -14.22 -0.87 -11.33
C LYS A 126 -14.95 0.01 -12.35
N GLU A 127 -14.75 1.32 -12.27
CA GLU A 127 -15.38 2.31 -13.14
C GLU A 127 -14.41 2.87 -14.18
N GLU A 128 -13.16 2.37 -14.23
CA GLU A 128 -12.08 2.88 -15.10
C GLU A 128 -11.83 4.40 -14.91
N THR A 129 -12.10 4.90 -13.69
CA THR A 129 -11.87 6.31 -13.32
C THR A 129 -10.57 6.49 -12.54
N ASP A 130 -9.80 5.42 -12.35
CA ASP A 130 -8.58 5.45 -11.57
C ASP A 130 -7.48 6.26 -12.27
N GLN A 131 -6.77 7.06 -11.48
CA GLN A 131 -5.70 7.93 -11.96
C GLN A 131 -4.53 7.88 -11.00
N GLN A 132 -3.32 7.72 -11.57
CA GLN A 132 -2.08 7.79 -10.82
C GLN A 132 -1.80 9.23 -10.43
N ILE A 133 -1.64 9.49 -9.12
CA ILE A 133 -1.30 10.79 -8.54
C ILE A 133 0.20 10.91 -8.34
N ILE A 134 0.85 9.86 -7.83
CA ILE A 134 2.30 9.86 -7.58
C ILE A 134 2.87 8.61 -8.23
N ASN A 135 3.99 8.77 -8.93
CA ASN A 135 4.84 7.66 -9.36
C ASN A 135 6.30 8.10 -9.17
N HIS A 136 6.85 7.82 -8.00
CA HIS A 136 8.16 8.30 -7.62
C HIS A 136 9.04 7.17 -7.13
N GLU A 137 10.31 7.20 -7.51
CA GLU A 137 11.30 6.18 -7.18
C GLU A 137 12.49 6.81 -6.47
N VAL A 138 12.96 6.17 -5.40
CA VAL A 138 14.18 6.54 -4.69
C VAL A 138 15.12 5.35 -4.60
N LYS A 139 16.40 5.56 -4.92
CA LYS A 139 17.43 4.54 -4.71
C LYS A 139 17.65 4.33 -3.21
N LEU A 140 17.39 3.12 -2.72
CA LEU A 140 17.55 2.77 -1.31
C LEU A 140 18.94 2.20 -1.02
N ALA A 141 19.37 1.18 -1.79
CA ALA A 141 20.64 0.49 -1.56
C ALA A 141 21.20 -0.15 -2.84
N THR A 142 22.42 -0.67 -2.74
CA THR A 142 22.98 -1.61 -3.71
C THR A 142 23.20 -2.95 -3.02
N LEU A 143 22.53 -3.99 -3.49
CA LEU A 143 22.59 -5.37 -2.99
C LEU A 143 23.97 -5.98 -3.25
N ALA A 144 24.33 -6.99 -2.47
CA ALA A 144 25.59 -7.73 -2.67
C ALA A 144 25.52 -8.53 -3.98
N GLU A 145 24.45 -9.31 -4.13
CA GLU A 145 24.14 -10.11 -5.32
C GLU A 145 22.85 -9.60 -5.97
N ALA A 146 22.71 -9.84 -7.27
CA ALA A 146 21.44 -9.60 -7.96
C ALA A 146 20.44 -10.71 -7.60
N ASN A 147 19.14 -10.41 -7.71
CA ASN A 147 18.06 -11.38 -7.46
C ASN A 147 18.01 -11.97 -6.03
N GLU A 148 18.77 -11.43 -5.07
CA GLU A 148 18.85 -11.94 -3.71
C GLU A 148 18.66 -10.85 -2.65
N ILE A 149 17.77 -11.12 -1.68
CA ILE A 149 17.80 -10.47 -0.37
C ILE A 149 18.41 -11.46 0.63
N PRO A 150 19.56 -11.14 1.26
CA PRO A 150 20.27 -12.10 2.10
C PRO A 150 19.52 -12.41 3.40
N ALA A 151 19.75 -13.60 3.96
CA ALA A 151 19.28 -13.95 5.29
C ALA A 151 19.75 -12.95 6.35
N ASN A 152 18.94 -12.73 7.39
CA ASN A 152 19.11 -11.73 8.44
C ASN A 152 19.05 -10.27 7.97
N ALA A 153 18.66 -10.01 6.72
CA ALA A 153 18.31 -8.67 6.30
C ALA A 153 16.99 -8.23 6.93
N THR A 154 16.75 -6.91 6.92
CA THR A 154 15.44 -6.33 7.21
C THR A 154 15.10 -5.24 6.21
N ILE A 155 13.85 -5.23 5.75
CA ILE A 155 13.26 -4.10 5.01
C ILE A 155 12.22 -3.46 5.92
N THR A 156 12.14 -2.14 5.94
CA THR A 156 11.11 -1.41 6.70
C THR A 156 10.49 -0.32 5.83
N ILE A 157 9.16 -0.25 5.86
CA ILE A 157 8.35 0.76 5.17
C ILE A 157 7.51 1.45 6.25
N THR A 158 7.73 2.75 6.42
CA THR A 158 7.15 3.53 7.53
C THR A 158 6.49 4.81 6.97
N PRO A 159 5.16 4.85 6.79
CA PRO A 159 4.48 6.08 6.43
C PRO A 159 4.63 7.15 7.51
N ILE A 160 4.75 8.41 7.07
CA ILE A 160 4.87 9.58 7.92
C ILE A 160 3.50 10.26 7.94
N PHE A 161 2.97 10.47 9.14
CA PHE A 161 1.66 11.08 9.37
C PHE A 161 1.81 12.49 9.92
N ASP A 162 0.91 13.39 9.55
CA ASP A 162 0.81 14.72 10.14
C ASP A 162 -0.20 14.75 11.30
N SER A 163 -0.61 15.94 11.74
CA SER A 163 -1.61 16.12 12.79
C SER A 163 -3.07 15.87 12.35
N ALA A 164 -3.31 15.75 11.04
CA ALA A 164 -4.60 15.39 10.47
C ALA A 164 -4.70 13.87 10.18
N ASP A 165 -3.72 13.09 10.63
CA ASP A 165 -3.62 11.64 10.46
C ASP A 165 -3.55 11.20 8.99
N VAL A 166 -3.17 12.10 8.07
CA VAL A 166 -2.93 11.79 6.65
C VAL A 166 -1.47 11.46 6.40
N ILE A 167 -1.19 10.64 5.37
CA ILE A 167 0.19 10.34 4.99
C ILE A 167 0.78 11.54 4.22
N THR A 168 1.87 12.10 4.74
CA THR A 168 2.60 13.25 4.16
C THR A 168 4.01 12.88 3.70
N GLY A 169 4.43 11.65 3.95
CA GLY A 169 5.72 11.14 3.53
C GLY A 169 5.88 9.65 3.77
N ILE A 170 7.02 9.11 3.36
CA ILE A 170 7.36 7.71 3.54
C ILE A 170 8.84 7.59 3.87
N THR A 171 9.17 6.67 4.78
CA THR A 171 10.55 6.25 5.02
C THR A 171 10.73 4.80 4.62
N PHE A 172 11.70 4.54 3.74
CA PHE A 172 12.19 3.21 3.42
C PHE A 172 13.51 2.96 4.14
N LYS A 173 13.68 1.78 4.75
CA LYS A 173 14.94 1.35 5.36
C LYS A 173 15.33 -0.04 4.89
N TYR A 174 16.63 -0.23 4.75
CA TYR A 174 17.22 -1.53 4.49
C TYR A 174 18.41 -1.74 5.42
N ALA A 175 18.39 -2.85 6.16
CA ALA A 175 19.54 -3.31 6.93
C ALA A 175 20.02 -4.63 6.32
N SER A 176 21.27 -4.64 5.86
CA SER A 176 21.95 -5.84 5.40
C SER A 176 22.79 -6.41 6.55
N PRO A 177 22.95 -7.74 6.67
CA PRO A 177 23.71 -8.36 7.74
C PRO A 177 25.13 -7.79 7.86
N GLY A 178 25.51 -7.38 9.06
CA GLY A 178 26.84 -6.83 9.34
C GLY A 178 27.14 -5.46 8.70
N LYS A 179 26.16 -4.82 8.05
CA LYS A 179 26.30 -3.48 7.47
C LYS A 179 25.45 -2.46 8.23
N LYS A 180 25.81 -1.18 8.11
CA LYS A 180 25.01 -0.08 8.63
C LYS A 180 23.66 -0.02 7.88
N THR A 181 22.57 0.16 8.60
CA THR A 181 21.25 0.43 8.03
C THR A 181 21.29 1.68 7.17
N VAL A 182 20.72 1.59 5.97
CA VAL A 182 20.45 2.73 5.08
C VAL A 182 18.97 3.11 5.18
N SER A 183 18.69 4.39 4.99
CA SER A 183 17.34 4.96 5.10
C SER A 183 17.17 6.04 4.05
N GLN A 184 16.01 6.08 3.41
CA GLN A 184 15.57 7.15 2.53
C GLN A 184 14.21 7.62 3.01
N SER A 185 14.02 8.93 3.14
CA SER A 185 12.72 9.52 3.47
C SER A 185 12.33 10.50 2.39
N VAL A 186 11.07 10.47 1.99
CA VAL A 186 10.51 11.34 0.96
C VAL A 186 9.29 12.03 1.54
N THR A 187 9.26 13.37 1.45
CA THR A 187 8.08 14.19 1.75
C THR A 187 7.23 14.26 0.48
N LEU A 188 5.94 13.97 0.58
CA LEU A 188 5.07 13.93 -0.59
C LEU A 188 4.93 15.32 -1.24
N ALA A 189 4.85 16.39 -0.44
CA ALA A 189 4.73 17.77 -0.94
C ALA A 189 5.93 18.26 -1.78
N ASP A 190 7.07 17.57 -1.73
CA ASP A 190 8.23 17.88 -2.59
C ASP A 190 8.07 17.32 -4.02
N LEU A 191 7.13 16.38 -4.21
CA LEU A 191 6.86 15.70 -5.47
C LEU A 191 5.84 16.47 -6.32
N ASP A 192 5.87 16.20 -7.62
CA ASP A 192 4.87 16.70 -8.56
C ASP A 192 3.75 15.65 -8.73
N VAL A 193 2.53 16.11 -8.94
CA VAL A 193 1.41 15.29 -9.41
C VAL A 193 1.82 14.66 -10.74
N TYR A 194 1.68 13.35 -10.85
CA TYR A 194 2.16 12.55 -11.96
C TYR A 194 1.69 13.10 -13.30
N GLY A 195 2.64 13.25 -14.23
CA GLY A 195 2.37 13.80 -15.57
C GLY A 195 2.21 15.33 -15.62
N THR A 196 2.40 16.04 -14.50
CA THR A 196 2.27 17.51 -14.42
C THR A 196 3.49 18.15 -13.74
N ASN A 197 3.47 19.48 -13.59
CA ASN A 197 4.43 20.23 -12.78
C ASN A 197 3.76 20.84 -11.51
N GLU A 198 2.55 20.39 -11.18
CA GLU A 198 1.84 20.85 -9.98
C GLU A 198 2.34 20.08 -8.76
N LYS A 199 2.57 20.77 -7.66
CA LYS A 199 3.05 20.13 -6.43
C LYS A 199 1.93 19.38 -5.71
N ILE A 200 2.29 18.22 -5.17
CA ILE A 200 1.46 17.54 -4.18
C ILE A 200 1.20 18.48 -3.01
N ASN A 201 -0.04 18.50 -2.56
CA ASN A 201 -0.55 19.32 -1.47
C ASN A 201 -1.67 18.55 -0.75
N SER A 202 -2.31 19.17 0.24
CA SER A 202 -3.33 18.52 1.06
C SER A 202 -4.53 17.93 0.30
N ALA A 203 -4.78 18.35 -0.94
CA ALA A 203 -5.83 17.76 -1.78
C ALA A 203 -5.50 16.32 -2.24
N TYR A 204 -4.22 15.93 -2.18
CA TYR A 204 -3.65 14.65 -2.60
C TYR A 204 -3.16 13.80 -1.42
N GLU A 205 -3.56 14.16 -0.20
CA GLU A 205 -3.21 13.45 1.04
C GLU A 205 -4.48 12.81 1.60
N SER A 206 -4.35 11.62 2.19
CA SER A 206 -5.51 10.84 2.63
C SER A 206 -5.16 9.97 3.83
N PRO A 207 -6.07 9.84 4.83
CA PRO A 207 -5.89 8.91 5.92
C PRO A 207 -6.11 7.47 5.41
N ILE A 208 -5.44 6.51 6.03
CA ILE A 208 -5.58 5.08 5.71
C ILE A 208 -6.35 4.36 6.82
N SER A 209 -7.20 3.39 6.50
CA SER A 209 -7.99 2.65 7.49
C SER A 209 -7.81 1.14 7.43
N ALA A 210 -7.23 0.65 6.34
CA ALA A 210 -6.82 -0.73 6.19
C ALA A 210 -5.51 -0.83 5.40
N LEU A 211 -4.84 -1.97 5.52
CA LEU A 211 -3.64 -2.28 4.75
C LEU A 211 -3.51 -3.79 4.48
N THR A 212 -2.73 -4.12 3.46
CA THR A 212 -2.19 -5.46 3.20
C THR A 212 -0.70 -5.37 2.91
N VAL A 213 0.03 -6.47 3.12
CA VAL A 213 1.43 -6.60 2.69
C VAL A 213 1.60 -7.86 1.88
N ASN A 214 2.17 -7.72 0.70
CA ASN A 214 2.41 -8.80 -0.25
C ASN A 214 3.90 -8.86 -0.65
N ILE A 215 4.44 -10.07 -0.79
CA ILE A 215 5.77 -10.34 -1.33
C ILE A 215 5.56 -11.06 -2.67
N VAL A 216 5.79 -10.33 -3.76
CA VAL A 216 5.38 -10.69 -5.13
C VAL A 216 6.51 -10.41 -6.12
N GLY A 217 6.26 -10.59 -7.42
CA GLY A 217 7.14 -10.07 -8.47
C GLY A 217 7.37 -8.55 -8.33
N ASP A 218 8.32 -8.02 -9.10
CA ASP A 218 8.70 -6.61 -9.03
C ASP A 218 7.56 -5.63 -9.37
N TYR A 219 7.14 -5.57 -10.64
CA TYR A 219 6.15 -4.61 -11.16
C TYR A 219 5.47 -5.13 -12.44
N ASN A 220 4.53 -4.36 -12.98
CA ASN A 220 3.82 -4.60 -14.23
C ASN A 220 3.09 -5.95 -14.32
N GLY A 221 2.62 -6.45 -13.18
CA GLY A 221 1.94 -7.74 -13.07
C GLY A 221 2.87 -8.95 -13.22
N ASN A 222 4.16 -8.79 -12.93
CA ASN A 222 5.10 -9.90 -12.97
C ASN A 222 4.83 -10.94 -11.88
N ASP A 223 5.06 -12.21 -12.22
CA ASP A 223 4.88 -13.35 -11.34
C ASP A 223 6.22 -13.74 -10.67
N GLY A 224 6.38 -13.47 -9.38
CA GLY A 224 7.58 -13.82 -8.62
C GLY A 224 7.76 -15.32 -8.46
N VAL A 225 8.84 -15.87 -9.04
CA VAL A 225 9.26 -17.27 -8.85
C VAL A 225 10.45 -17.30 -7.90
N PHE A 226 10.21 -17.65 -6.64
CA PHE A 226 11.27 -17.72 -5.63
C PHE A 226 11.71 -19.17 -5.38
N THR A 227 13.00 -19.38 -5.21
CA THR A 227 13.59 -20.72 -4.95
C THR A 227 13.98 -20.94 -3.49
N SER A 228 14.04 -19.86 -2.72
CA SER A 228 14.30 -19.86 -1.28
C SER A 228 13.67 -18.61 -0.67
N GLY A 229 13.39 -18.64 0.63
CA GLY A 229 12.88 -17.50 1.36
C GLY A 229 11.94 -17.90 2.48
N SER A 230 12.17 -17.34 3.65
CA SER A 230 11.25 -17.42 4.78
C SER A 230 11.55 -16.30 5.76
N GLY A 231 10.58 -15.98 6.62
CA GLY A 231 10.80 -14.98 7.64
C GLY A 231 9.51 -14.49 8.30
N THR A 232 9.52 -13.22 8.72
CA THR A 232 8.36 -12.61 9.37
C THR A 232 8.05 -11.23 8.81
N ILE A 233 6.78 -10.85 8.88
CA ILE A 233 6.28 -9.49 8.69
C ILE A 233 5.76 -9.03 10.04
N VAL A 234 6.28 -7.93 10.56
CA VAL A 234 5.88 -7.30 11.80
C VAL A 234 5.19 -5.99 11.47
N TYR A 235 3.93 -5.88 11.87
CA TYR A 235 3.10 -4.69 11.74
C TYR A 235 3.01 -4.02 13.10
N THR A 236 3.37 -2.75 13.19
CA THR A 236 3.17 -1.92 14.38
C THR A 236 2.32 -0.71 14.01
N ALA A 237 1.39 -0.31 14.89
CA ALA A 237 0.61 0.92 14.75
C ALA A 237 0.32 1.56 16.11
N ALA A 238 -0.07 2.83 16.12
CA ALA A 238 -0.41 3.55 17.34
C ALA A 238 -1.67 2.99 18.03
N GLN A 239 -2.61 2.48 17.23
CA GLN A 239 -3.87 1.85 17.64
C GLN A 239 -3.90 0.34 17.34
N PRO A 240 -4.71 -0.45 18.07
CA PRO A 240 -4.84 -1.88 17.80
C PRO A 240 -5.48 -2.14 16.43
N LEU A 241 -4.85 -3.00 15.62
CA LEU A 241 -5.38 -3.44 14.33
C LEU A 241 -6.18 -4.73 14.49
N THR A 242 -7.23 -4.87 13.69
CA THR A 242 -8.06 -6.07 13.57
C THR A 242 -7.69 -6.81 12.28
N VAL A 243 -7.61 -8.13 12.36
CA VAL A 243 -7.33 -9.01 11.22
C VAL A 243 -8.65 -9.37 10.54
N LEU A 244 -8.75 -9.10 9.24
CA LEU A 244 -9.94 -9.32 8.41
C LEU A 244 -9.61 -10.18 7.19
N THR A 245 -10.59 -10.98 6.76
CA THR A 245 -10.46 -11.90 5.62
C THR A 245 -10.90 -11.31 4.28
N ASN A 246 -11.56 -10.16 4.31
CA ASN A 246 -12.01 -9.42 3.14
C ASN A 246 -11.60 -7.95 3.31
N GLU A 247 -11.51 -7.24 2.19
CA GLU A 247 -11.42 -5.79 2.22
C GLU A 247 -12.63 -5.22 2.98
N PRO A 248 -12.46 -4.26 3.90
CA PRO A 248 -13.59 -3.69 4.63
C PRO A 248 -14.50 -2.85 3.72
N ASP A 249 -15.82 -2.94 3.89
CA ASP A 249 -16.79 -2.18 3.07
C ASP A 249 -16.65 -0.64 3.20
N TYR A 250 -15.89 -0.16 4.19
CA TYR A 250 -15.61 1.25 4.42
C TYR A 250 -14.34 1.74 3.72
N THR A 251 -13.67 0.94 2.87
CA THR A 251 -12.57 1.39 2.01
C THR A 251 -13.03 1.66 0.58
N ALA A 252 -12.32 2.56 -0.12
CA ALA A 252 -12.78 3.13 -1.39
C ALA A 252 -12.22 2.47 -2.67
N PHE A 253 -11.22 1.60 -2.60
CA PHE A 253 -10.55 1.04 -3.80
C PHE A 253 -11.14 -0.31 -4.25
N GLN A 254 -11.49 -1.20 -3.31
CA GLN A 254 -12.14 -2.50 -3.57
C GLN A 254 -11.38 -3.41 -4.57
N ASP A 255 -10.05 -3.31 -4.61
CA ASP A 255 -9.16 -4.11 -5.47
C ASP A 255 -7.76 -4.31 -4.81
N GLY A 256 -6.80 -4.90 -5.54
CA GLY A 256 -5.45 -5.14 -5.05
C GLY A 256 -4.39 -5.04 -6.15
N THR A 257 -3.19 -5.54 -5.83
CA THR A 257 -2.07 -5.61 -6.77
C THR A 257 -2.25 -6.73 -7.79
N GLY A 258 -1.81 -6.49 -9.02
CA GLY A 258 -1.75 -7.48 -10.10
C GLY A 258 -0.50 -8.36 -10.11
N GLU A 259 0.56 -8.04 -9.35
CA GLU A 259 1.76 -8.86 -9.25
C GLU A 259 1.48 -10.12 -8.42
N THR A 260 2.00 -11.28 -8.83
CA THR A 260 1.76 -12.56 -8.12
C THR A 260 3.09 -13.18 -7.65
N ALA A 261 3.03 -14.23 -6.84
CA ALA A 261 4.21 -15.05 -6.52
C ALA A 261 3.86 -16.44 -5.95
N ASN A 262 4.89 -17.25 -5.75
CA ASN A 262 4.83 -18.50 -5.01
C ASN A 262 5.01 -18.33 -3.48
N THR A 263 4.91 -17.10 -2.95
CA THR A 263 4.93 -16.81 -1.51
C THR A 263 3.70 -17.37 -0.81
N VAL A 264 3.85 -17.87 0.43
CA VAL A 264 2.77 -18.26 1.34
C VAL A 264 2.89 -17.54 2.68
N TYR A 265 1.75 -17.25 3.31
CA TYR A 265 1.71 -16.54 4.60
C TYR A 265 1.11 -17.40 5.71
N GLY A 266 1.60 -17.20 6.94
CA GLY A 266 1.06 -17.80 8.14
C GLY A 266 -0.25 -17.16 8.59
N GLN A 267 -1.02 -17.88 9.38
CA GLN A 267 -2.25 -17.34 9.96
C GLN A 267 -1.96 -16.25 11.00
N LEU A 268 -2.87 -15.29 11.11
CA LEU A 268 -2.80 -14.20 12.07
C LEU A 268 -3.76 -14.42 13.27
N PRO A 269 -3.47 -13.81 14.43
CA PRO A 269 -4.29 -14.00 15.63
C PRO A 269 -5.64 -13.28 15.52
N VAL A 270 -6.67 -13.83 16.18
CA VAL A 270 -8.00 -13.18 16.27
C VAL A 270 -7.99 -11.90 17.12
N SER A 271 -7.02 -11.76 18.02
CA SER A 271 -6.99 -10.65 18.97
C SER A 271 -6.43 -9.40 18.31
N ARG A 272 -7.17 -8.28 18.45
CA ARG A 272 -6.67 -6.97 18.04
C ARG A 272 -5.40 -6.60 18.80
N SER A 273 -4.41 -6.04 18.12
CA SER A 273 -3.12 -5.71 18.72
C SER A 273 -2.46 -4.53 18.04
N LYS A 274 -1.69 -3.74 18.80
CA LYS A 274 -0.82 -2.69 18.25
C LYS A 274 0.41 -3.27 17.55
N LYS A 275 0.71 -4.54 17.79
CA LYS A 275 1.80 -5.29 17.16
C LYS A 275 1.30 -6.65 16.72
N ILE A 276 1.35 -6.91 15.42
CA ILE A 276 0.96 -8.19 14.81
C ILE A 276 2.19 -8.76 14.09
N THR A 277 2.39 -10.08 14.18
CA THR A 277 3.50 -10.75 13.50
C THR A 277 2.94 -11.90 12.66
N GLN A 278 3.29 -11.90 11.38
CA GLN A 278 2.96 -12.96 10.43
C GLN A 278 4.24 -13.65 9.99
N THR A 279 4.22 -14.98 9.87
CA THR A 279 5.29 -15.71 9.19
C THR A 279 5.06 -15.71 7.68
N TRP A 280 6.11 -15.82 6.89
CA TRP A 280 6.01 -16.05 5.45
C TRP A 280 7.08 -17.05 4.99
N GLY A 281 6.84 -17.66 3.84
CA GLY A 281 7.78 -18.59 3.20
C GLY A 281 7.43 -18.80 1.72
N ILE A 282 8.09 -19.76 1.08
CA ILE A 282 7.82 -20.16 -0.31
C ILE A 282 7.00 -21.46 -0.34
N SER A 283 6.04 -21.55 -1.26
CA SER A 283 5.25 -22.76 -1.46
C SER A 283 6.11 -23.94 -1.89
N ALA A 284 5.77 -25.15 -1.42
CA ALA A 284 6.48 -26.37 -1.81
C ALA A 284 6.34 -26.68 -3.32
N ASP A 285 5.23 -26.24 -3.93
CA ASP A 285 4.98 -26.42 -5.35
C ASP A 285 5.88 -25.54 -6.22
N GLY A 286 6.43 -24.44 -5.66
CA GLY A 286 7.34 -23.53 -6.34
C GLY A 286 6.71 -22.71 -7.47
N VAL A 287 5.41 -22.87 -7.74
CA VAL A 287 4.69 -22.19 -8.83
C VAL A 287 3.94 -20.97 -8.30
N PRO A 288 4.01 -19.81 -8.98
CA PRO A 288 3.20 -18.65 -8.63
C PRO A 288 1.71 -18.97 -8.68
N VAL A 289 0.99 -18.57 -7.64
CA VAL A 289 -0.45 -18.78 -7.60
C VAL A 289 -1.14 -17.53 -8.14
N ILE A 290 -1.61 -17.64 -9.39
CA ILE A 290 -2.47 -16.61 -10.01
C ILE A 290 -3.87 -16.78 -9.42
N LYS A 291 -4.27 -15.80 -8.61
CA LYS A 291 -5.59 -15.74 -7.99
C LYS A 291 -6.46 -14.72 -8.73
N PRO A 292 -7.80 -14.84 -8.72
CA PRO A 292 -8.70 -14.23 -9.71
C PRO A 292 -8.86 -12.70 -9.67
N ALA A 293 -7.96 -11.95 -9.01
CA ALA A 293 -8.00 -10.50 -9.06
C ALA A 293 -7.27 -10.05 -10.32
N ALA A 294 -8.00 -9.35 -11.19
CA ALA A 294 -7.42 -8.45 -12.17
C ALA A 294 -6.85 -7.22 -11.43
N GLY A 295 -5.90 -7.45 -10.52
CA GLY A 295 -5.35 -6.39 -9.68
C GLY A 295 -4.66 -5.31 -10.52
N HIS A 296 -4.60 -4.11 -9.97
CA HIS A 296 -3.87 -3.01 -10.56
C HIS A 296 -2.39 -3.36 -10.62
N LYS A 297 -1.86 -3.37 -11.84
CA LYS A 297 -0.44 -3.57 -12.08
C LYS A 297 0.30 -2.36 -11.55
N LEU A 298 1.33 -2.60 -10.74
CA LEU A 298 2.27 -1.54 -10.43
C LEU A 298 2.85 -1.04 -11.76
N PRO A 299 2.75 0.26 -12.09
CA PRO A 299 3.26 0.76 -13.36
C PRO A 299 4.75 0.55 -13.48
N ILE A 300 5.24 0.50 -14.72
CA ILE A 300 6.68 0.41 -14.98
C ILE A 300 7.37 1.61 -14.29
N PRO A 301 8.25 1.35 -13.31
CA PRO A 301 8.89 2.40 -12.54
C PRO A 301 9.81 3.23 -13.43
N PRO A 302 10.09 4.50 -13.08
CA PRO A 302 10.90 5.39 -13.90
C PRO A 302 12.27 4.81 -14.28
N SER A 303 12.93 4.04 -13.42
CA SER A 303 14.23 3.42 -13.76
C SER A 303 14.16 2.26 -14.74
N ALA A 304 12.96 1.73 -15.01
CA ALA A 304 12.72 0.63 -15.93
C ALA A 304 12.19 1.06 -17.31
N LYS A 305 12.03 2.38 -17.54
CA LYS A 305 11.66 2.98 -18.83
C LYS A 305 12.86 3.19 -19.74
#